data_AF-A0A961S1F3-F1
#
_entry.id   AF-A0A961S1F3-F1
#
_cell.length_a   1.000
_cell.length_b   1.000
_cell.length_c   1.000
_cell.angle_alpha   90.00
_cell.angle_beta   90.00
_cell.angle_gamma   90.00
#
_symmetry.space_group_name_H-M   'P 1'
#
loop_
_entity.id
_entity.type
_entity.pdbx_description
1 polymer ?
#
loop_
_entity_poly.entity_id
_entity_poly.type
_entity_poly.pdbx_seq_one_letter_code
_entity_poly.pdbx_strand_id
1 'polypeptide(L)'
;MKLNRRHLLKLAAAVPGATLFGIQLADAEDRDFRHALTLFDDIKYGPDFKHFDYVNPGAPKGGRVRFGLLGSFDNLNPFTYKGDSGP
;
A
#
# COMPACT_ATOMS: atom_id res chain seq x y z
N MET A 1 -7.60 15.30 -26.36
CA MET A 1 -7.72 14.57 -27.66
C MET A 1 -9.10 13.91 -27.69
N LYS A 2 -10.04 14.33 -28.56
CA LYS A 2 -11.40 13.78 -28.59
C LYS A 2 -11.44 12.52 -29.45
N LEU A 3 -11.57 11.35 -28.82
CA LEU A 3 -11.62 10.05 -29.50
C LEU A 3 -13.01 9.83 -30.14
N ASN A 4 -13.08 9.36 -31.39
CA ASN A 4 -14.33 9.17 -32.15
C ASN A 4 -14.41 7.76 -32.76
N ARG A 5 -15.62 7.25 -33.02
CA ARG A 5 -15.91 5.89 -33.53
C ARG A 5 -15.10 5.51 -34.78
N ARG A 6 -14.82 6.47 -35.66
CA ARG A 6 -13.99 6.28 -36.87
C ARG A 6 -12.51 6.07 -36.56
N HIS A 7 -11.98 6.70 -35.52
CA HIS A 7 -10.63 6.44 -35.03
C HIS A 7 -10.56 5.07 -34.32
N LEU A 8 -11.63 4.71 -33.62
CA LEU A 8 -11.81 3.39 -33.00
C LEU A 8 -11.81 2.25 -34.03
N LEU A 9 -12.53 2.39 -35.14
CA LEU A 9 -12.56 1.39 -36.21
C LEU A 9 -11.19 1.20 -36.90
N LYS A 10 -10.45 2.29 -37.10
CA LYS A 10 -9.11 2.25 -37.72
C LYS A 10 -8.08 1.55 -36.83
N LEU A 11 -8.15 1.72 -35.51
CA LEU A 11 -7.30 1.02 -34.54
C LEU A 11 -7.61 -0.48 -34.47
N ALA A 12 -8.89 -0.87 -34.50
CA ALA A 12 -9.30 -2.27 -34.49
C ALA A 12 -8.84 -3.06 -35.75
N ALA A 13 -8.77 -2.40 -36.90
CA ALA A 13 -8.30 -3.01 -38.15
C ALA A 13 -6.78 -3.28 -38.19
N ALA A 14 -5.99 -2.69 -37.28
CA ALA A 14 -4.54 -2.92 -37.18
C ALA A 14 -4.17 -4.15 -36.33
N VAL A 15 -5.15 -4.77 -35.65
CA VAL A 15 -4.96 -5.90 -34.74
C VAL A 15 -4.37 -7.16 -35.42
N PRO A 16 -4.75 -7.54 -36.66
CA PRO A 16 -4.17 -8.72 -37.32
C PRO A 16 -2.65 -8.59 -37.59
N GLY A 17 -2.16 -7.37 -37.80
CA GLY A 17 -0.72 -7.11 -37.99
C GLY A 17 0.04 -7.05 -36.66
N ALA A 18 -0.60 -6.58 -35.59
CA ALA A 18 0.01 -6.46 -34.27
C ALA A 18 0.36 -7.83 -33.62
N THR A 19 -0.44 -8.87 -33.91
CA THR A 19 -0.17 -10.24 -33.45
C THR A 19 1.08 -10.85 -34.09
N LEU A 20 1.42 -10.47 -35.34
CA LEU A 20 2.64 -10.94 -36.02
C LEU A 20 3.92 -10.31 -35.46
N PHE A 21 3.80 -9.18 -34.75
CA PHE A 21 4.92 -8.42 -34.17
C PHE A 21 5.08 -8.60 -32.64
N GLY A 22 4.37 -9.55 -32.03
CA GLY A 22 4.51 -9.86 -30.60
C GLY A 22 4.01 -8.75 -29.66
N ILE A 23 3.15 -7.84 -30.14
CA ILE A 23 2.55 -6.81 -29.31
C ILE A 23 1.44 -7.46 -28.49
N GLN A 24 1.75 -7.81 -27.23
CA GLN A 24 0.73 -8.20 -26.26
C GLN A 24 0.05 -6.96 -25.68
N LEU A 25 -1.28 -7.01 -25.62
CA LEU A 25 -2.06 -6.08 -24.80
C LEU A 25 -1.75 -6.39 -23.34
N ALA A 26 -1.31 -5.38 -22.59
CA ALA A 26 -1.15 -5.52 -21.16
C ALA A 26 -2.53 -5.56 -20.50
N ASP A 27 -2.94 -6.72 -20.01
CA ASP A 27 -4.07 -6.83 -19.09
C ASP A 27 -3.63 -6.30 -17.73
N ALA A 28 -4.23 -5.19 -17.29
CA ALA A 28 -4.10 -4.73 -15.92
C ALA A 28 -4.93 -5.67 -15.04
N GLU A 29 -4.28 -6.48 -14.21
CA GLU A 29 -4.96 -7.30 -13.22
C GLU A 29 -5.60 -6.38 -12.18
N ASP A 30 -6.93 -6.27 -12.23
CA ASP A 30 -7.69 -5.57 -11.19
C ASP A 30 -7.66 -6.47 -9.95
N ARG A 31 -6.79 -6.14 -9.00
CA ARG A 31 -6.58 -6.98 -7.81
C ARG A 31 -7.69 -6.71 -6.81
N ASP A 32 -8.39 -7.78 -6.42
CA ASP A 32 -9.32 -7.73 -5.30
C ASP A 32 -8.62 -7.18 -4.05
N PHE A 33 -9.27 -6.25 -3.38
CA PHE A 33 -8.79 -5.70 -2.11
C PHE A 33 -8.65 -6.82 -1.06
N ARG A 34 -7.50 -6.88 -0.39
CA ARG A 34 -7.23 -7.80 0.73
C ARG A 34 -7.01 -6.99 2.00
N HIS A 35 -7.70 -7.33 3.08
CA HIS A 35 -7.65 -6.57 4.33
C HIS A 35 -6.42 -6.87 5.19
N ALA A 36 -5.74 -7.99 4.93
CA ALA A 36 -4.62 -8.43 5.75
C ALA A 36 -3.62 -9.28 4.96
N LEU A 37 -2.39 -9.32 5.48
CA LEU A 37 -1.28 -10.13 5.00
C LEU A 37 -0.63 -10.83 6.20
N THR A 38 -0.20 -12.06 5.96
CA THR A 38 0.52 -12.91 6.91
C THR A 38 1.65 -13.62 6.18
N LEU A 39 2.74 -13.90 6.88
CA LEU A 39 3.87 -14.61 6.29
C LEU A 39 3.72 -16.13 6.36
N PHE A 40 3.06 -16.66 7.38
CA PHE A 40 3.00 -18.11 7.63
C PHE A 40 1.65 -18.59 8.16
N ASP A 41 1.11 -17.93 9.18
CA ASP A 41 -0.12 -18.35 9.86
C ASP A 41 -1.38 -17.78 9.21
N ASP A 42 -2.55 -18.26 9.62
CA ASP A 42 -3.81 -17.67 9.17
C ASP A 42 -4.01 -16.23 9.66
N ILE A 43 -4.82 -15.47 8.92
CA ILE A 43 -5.19 -14.10 9.31
C ILE A 43 -6.01 -14.13 10.60
N LYS A 44 -5.43 -13.63 11.69
CA LYS A 44 -6.07 -13.60 13.01
C LYS A 44 -7.34 -12.74 13.08
N TYR A 45 -7.36 -11.60 12.37
CA TYR A 45 -8.45 -10.62 12.45
C TYR A 45 -9.21 -10.54 11.13
N GLY A 46 -10.52 -10.76 11.17
CA GLY A 46 -11.39 -10.67 10.00
C GLY A 46 -11.52 -9.25 9.42
N PRO A 47 -12.13 -9.09 8.24
CA PRO A 47 -12.20 -7.80 7.54
C PRO A 47 -12.98 -6.72 8.31
N ASP A 48 -13.90 -7.10 9.19
CA ASP A 48 -14.73 -6.17 9.97
C ASP A 48 -14.16 -5.81 11.36
N PHE A 49 -12.95 -6.29 11.67
CA PHE A 49 -12.25 -6.04 12.93
C PHE A 49 -12.18 -4.54 13.28
N LYS A 50 -12.35 -4.22 14.58
CA LYS A 50 -12.39 -2.82 15.06
C LYS A 50 -11.20 -2.43 15.93
N HIS A 51 -10.61 -3.37 16.68
CA HIS A 51 -9.48 -3.12 17.58
C HIS A 51 -8.81 -4.43 17.99
N PHE A 52 -7.50 -4.41 18.22
CA PHE A 52 -6.74 -5.59 18.64
C PHE A 52 -7.16 -6.05 20.04
N ASP A 53 -7.00 -7.35 20.32
CA ASP A 53 -7.40 -7.95 21.61
C ASP A 53 -6.69 -7.30 22.81
N TYR A 54 -5.51 -6.72 22.58
CA TYR A 54 -4.71 -6.05 23.61
C TYR A 54 -5.08 -4.56 23.78
N VAL A 55 -5.99 -4.02 22.98
CA VAL A 55 -6.45 -2.63 23.08
C VAL A 55 -7.64 -2.57 24.02
N ASN A 56 -7.59 -1.69 25.01
CA ASN A 56 -8.77 -1.29 25.78
C ASN A 56 -9.53 -0.17 25.01
N PRO A 57 -10.70 -0.43 24.40
CA PRO A 57 -11.42 0.58 23.63
C PRO A 57 -11.96 1.71 24.51
N GLY A 58 -12.21 1.43 25.80
CA GLY A 58 -12.68 2.39 26.80
C GLY A 58 -11.57 3.14 27.52
N ALA A 59 -10.33 3.11 27.00
CA ALA A 59 -9.21 3.80 27.65
C ALA A 59 -9.48 5.32 27.77
N PRO A 60 -9.37 5.90 28.98
CA PRO A 60 -9.57 7.33 29.17
C PRO A 60 -8.55 8.12 28.34
N LYS A 61 -9.01 9.23 27.75
CA LYS A 61 -8.15 10.10 26.94
C LYS A 61 -7.62 11.23 27.81
N GLY A 62 -6.32 11.52 27.68
CA GLY A 62 -5.64 12.60 28.40
C GLY A 62 -4.52 12.12 29.31
N GLY A 63 -4.04 13.01 30.18
CA GLY A 63 -2.86 12.79 31.03
C GLY A 63 -1.54 13.08 30.32
N ARG A 64 -0.41 12.78 30.99
CA ARG A 64 0.94 12.90 30.42
C ARG A 64 1.71 11.63 30.68
N VAL A 65 2.26 11.04 29.62
CA VAL A 65 3.20 9.93 29.71
C VAL A 65 4.61 10.50 29.62
N ARG A 66 5.49 10.13 30.56
CA ARG A 66 6.90 10.54 30.58
C ARG A 66 7.76 9.30 30.50
N PHE A 67 8.46 9.12 29.38
CA PHE A 67 9.43 8.06 29.19
C PHE A 67 10.85 8.60 29.41
N GLY A 68 11.73 7.74 29.92
CA GLY A 68 13.16 8.01 30.00
C GLY A 68 13.90 7.01 29.11
N LEU A 69 14.80 7.51 28.27
CA LEU A 69 15.72 6.70 27.48
C LEU A 69 17.14 7.20 27.76
N LEU A 70 18.11 6.27 27.84
CA LEU A 70 19.52 6.57 28.04
C LEU A 70 20.17 6.85 26.69
N GLY A 71 20.70 8.06 26.48
CA GLY A 71 21.30 8.49 25.21
C GLY A 71 20.97 9.94 24.89
N SER A 72 21.31 10.40 23.69
CA SER A 72 20.92 11.71 23.15
C SER A 72 20.44 11.54 21.72
N PHE A 73 19.77 12.55 21.17
CA PHE A 73 19.48 12.63 19.74
C PHE A 73 19.96 13.98 19.21
N ASP A 74 20.38 14.01 17.95
CA ASP A 74 20.69 15.24 17.22
C ASP A 74 19.89 15.38 15.91
N ASN A 75 19.16 14.33 15.54
CA ASN A 75 18.38 14.25 14.32
C ASN A 75 17.01 13.59 14.58
N LEU A 76 15.96 14.17 14.00
CA LEU A 76 14.59 13.66 14.08
C LEU A 76 14.16 12.89 12.81
N ASN A 77 15.06 12.70 11.86
CA ASN A 77 14.82 11.91 10.65
C ASN A 77 15.33 10.47 10.84
N PRO A 78 14.45 9.46 11.01
CA PRO A 78 14.86 8.09 11.25
C PRO A 78 15.33 7.35 9.99
N PHE A 79 15.27 7.98 8.81
CA PHE A 79 15.60 7.34 7.53
C PHE A 79 16.93 7.83 6.92
N THR A 80 17.68 8.64 7.65
CA THR A 80 18.99 9.12 7.19
C THR A 80 20.11 8.29 7.77
N TYR A 81 21.15 8.09 6.97
CA TYR A 81 22.37 7.42 7.42
C TYR A 81 23.14 8.22 8.49
N LYS A 82 22.97 9.55 8.53
CA LYS A 82 23.71 10.45 9.41
C LYS A 82 22.83 10.97 10.54
N GLY A 83 23.45 11.15 11.70
CA GLY A 83 22.82 11.64 12.92
C GLY A 83 22.70 10.53 13.94
N ASP A 84 22.57 10.92 15.20
CA ASP A 84 22.21 10.05 16.30
C ASP A 84 20.71 10.20 16.53
N SER A 85 19.95 9.16 16.23
CA SER A 85 18.50 9.12 16.42
C SER A 85 18.10 8.93 17.90
N GLY A 86 19.08 8.79 18.80
CA GLY A 86 18.84 8.18 20.10
C GLY A 86 18.49 6.69 19.96
N PRO A 87 18.33 5.98 21.10
CA PRO A 87 18.05 4.55 21.10
C PRO A 87 16.72 4.18 20.44
#